data_AF-A0A520GVZ1-F1
#
_entry.id   AF-A0A520GVZ1-F1
#
_cell.length_a   1.000
_cell.length_b   1.000
_cell.length_c   1.000
_cell.angle_alpha   90.00
_cell.angle_beta   90.00
_cell.angle_gamma   90.00
#
_symmetry.space_group_name_H-M   'P 1'
#
loop_
_entity.id
_entity.type
_entity.pdbx_description
1 polymer ?
#
loop_
_entity_poly.entity_id
_entity_poly.type
_entity_poly.pdbx_seq_one_letter_code
_entity_poly.pdbx_strand_id
1 'polypeptide(L)' 'MMCKCHEQHFLACRIRSRFPLTVFKLIGPYDSNIDAITPALYQEIASGDTIQYMGQVDDVRPEVESSSVMVLPSYYGEG' A
#
# COMPACT_ATOMS: atom_id res chain seq x y z
N MET A 1 8.44 -4.71 16.34
CA MET A 1 7.01 -4.51 16.01
C MET A 1 6.97 -4.21 14.53
N MET A 2 6.42 -5.10 13.71
CA MET A 2 6.39 -4.94 12.26
C MET A 2 5.14 -4.13 11.91
N CYS A 3 5.30 -2.98 11.26
CA CYS A 3 4.18 -2.17 10.77
C CYS A 3 3.31 -3.02 9.82
N LYS A 4 1.96 -2.92 9.91
CA LYS A 4 1.01 -3.68 9.06
C LYS A 4 1.28 -3.52 7.57
N CYS A 5 1.88 -2.42 7.14
CA CYS A 5 2.21 -2.17 5.74
C CYS A 5 3.35 -3.08 5.22
N HIS A 6 4.26 -3.54 6.09
CA HIS A 6 5.30 -4.50 5.71
C HIS A 6 4.71 -5.85 5.29
N GLU A 7 3.67 -6.32 6.00
CA GLU A 7 2.98 -7.57 5.67
C GLU A 7 2.28 -7.47 4.32
N GLN A 8 1.58 -6.35 4.08
CA GLN A 8 0.90 -6.11 2.80
C GLN A 8 1.88 -6.02 1.63
N HIS A 9 3.04 -5.39 1.83
CA HIS A 9 4.09 -5.35 0.82
C HIS A 9 4.60 -6.75 0.46
N PHE A 10 4.89 -7.59 1.46
CA PHE A 10 5.35 -8.96 1.23
C PHE A 10 4.31 -9.80 0.45
N LEU A 11 3.03 -9.67 0.79
CA LEU A 11 1.95 -10.34 0.08
C LEU A 11 1.81 -9.84 -1.37
N ALA A 12 1.93 -8.52 -1.60
CA ALA A 12 1.93 -7.95 -2.94
C ALA A 12 3.07 -8.50 -3.80
N CYS A 13 4.30 -8.59 -3.27
CA CYS A 13 5.44 -9.21 -3.94
C CYS A 13 5.15 -10.67 -4.34
N ARG A 14 4.59 -11.45 -3.42
CA ARG A 14 4.25 -12.86 -3.68
C ARG A 14 3.17 -13.01 -4.75
N ILE A 15 2.15 -12.16 -4.75
CA ILE A 15 1.12 -12.17 -5.78
C ILE A 15 1.71 -11.76 -7.13
N ARG A 16 2.55 -10.72 -7.18
CA ARG A 16 3.18 -10.26 -8.42
C ARG A 16 4.12 -11.31 -9.03
N SER A 17 4.82 -12.08 -8.20
CA SER A 17 5.63 -13.20 -8.68
C SER A 17 4.81 -14.29 -9.40
N ARG A 18 3.52 -14.42 -9.08
CA ARG A 18 2.61 -15.39 -9.71
C ARG A 18 1.75 -14.76 -10.81
N PHE A 19 1.51 -13.44 -10.73
CA PHE A 19 0.73 -12.64 -11.67
C PHE A 19 1.50 -11.34 -11.98
N PRO A 20 2.46 -11.37 -12.93
CA PRO A 20 3.39 -10.26 -13.14
C PRO A 20 2.74 -9.01 -13.74
N LEU A 21 1.54 -9.13 -14.30
CA LEU A 21 0.77 -8.01 -14.85
C LEU A 21 -0.11 -7.30 -13.81
N THR A 22 -0.14 -7.79 -12.57
CA THR A 22 -0.92 -7.16 -11.50
C THR A 22 -0.27 -5.86 -11.06
N VAL A 23 -1.07 -4.80 -10.96
CA VAL A 23 -0.67 -3.50 -10.44
C VAL A 23 -1.22 -3.35 -9.02
N PHE A 24 -0.34 -3.00 -8.08
CA PHE A 24 -0.71 -2.65 -6.72
C PHE A 24 -0.60 -1.14 -6.55
N LYS A 25 -1.62 -0.50 -5.99
CA LYS A 25 -1.62 0.92 -5.66
C LYS A 25 -1.73 1.09 -4.15
N LEU A 26 -0.89 1.93 -3.57
CA LEU A 26 -0.95 2.31 -2.16
C LEU A 26 -1.35 3.78 -2.06
N ILE A 27 -2.53 4.02 -1.49
CA ILE A 27 -3.11 5.36 -1.30
C ILE A 27 -3.12 5.66 0.19
N GLY A 28 -2.68 6.87 0.54
CA GLY A 28 -2.64 7.36 1.91
C GLY A 28 -1.43 8.26 2.17
N PRO A 29 -1.54 9.24 3.07
CA PRO A 29 -0.43 10.11 3.42
C PRO A 29 0.75 9.31 4.01
N TYR A 30 1.96 9.81 3.80
CA TYR A 30 3.14 9.32 4.51
C TYR A 30 3.12 9.92 5.92
N ASP A 31 2.69 9.14 6.90
CA ASP A 31 2.74 9.57 8.30
C ASP A 31 4.16 9.36 8.87
N SER A 32 4.54 10.15 9.88
CA SER A 32 5.80 9.99 10.62
C SER A 32 5.64 9.08 11.85
N ASN A 33 4.43 8.56 12.09
CA ASN A 33 4.11 7.74 13.25
C ASN A 33 4.85 6.38 13.26
N ILE A 34 4.87 5.74 14.43
CA ILE A 34 5.54 4.45 14.67
C ILE A 34 5.04 3.31 13.76
N ASP A 35 3.84 3.44 13.19
CA ASP A 35 3.22 2.51 12.24
C ASP A 35 3.38 2.95 10.77
N ALA A 36 4.29 3.87 10.47
CA ALA A 36 4.60 4.26 9.10
C ALA A 36 5.57 3.27 8.43
N ILE A 37 5.52 3.21 7.09
CA ILE A 37 6.52 2.47 6.32
C ILE A 37 7.91 3.06 6.54
N THR A 38 8.91 2.18 6.69
CA THR A 38 10.29 2.61 6.86
C THR A 38 10.75 3.41 5.63
N PRO A 39 11.69 4.35 5.76
CA PRO A 39 12.24 5.08 4.62
C PRO A 39 12.80 4.16 3.54
N ALA A 40 13.39 3.02 3.92
CA ALA A 40 13.89 2.01 2.98
C ALA A 40 12.75 1.35 2.19
N LEU A 41 11.68 0.91 2.88
CA LEU A 41 10.50 0.36 2.23
C LEU A 41 9.78 1.42 1.38
N TYR A 42 9.73 2.66 1.84
CA TYR A 42 9.22 3.78 1.05
C TYR A 42 10.01 3.95 -0.24
N GLN A 43 11.35 3.92 -0.19
CA GLN A 43 12.18 4.01 -1.39
C GLN A 43 11.98 2.82 -2.32
N GLU A 44 11.83 1.60 -1.79
CA GLU A 44 11.55 0.39 -2.57
C GLU A 44 10.18 0.46 -3.27
N ILE A 45 9.15 0.94 -2.57
CA ILE A 45 7.83 1.18 -3.13
C ILE A 45 7.88 2.36 -4.14
N ALA A 46 8.54 3.45 -3.79
CA ALA A 46 8.65 4.65 -4.64
C ALA A 46 9.45 4.40 -5.91
N SER A 47 10.36 3.41 -5.90
CA SER A 47 11.06 2.94 -7.11
C SER A 47 10.10 2.29 -8.10
N GLY A 48 8.85 2.00 -7.69
CA GLY A 48 7.75 1.64 -8.58
C GLY A 48 7.77 0.20 -9.06
N ASP A 49 8.71 -0.61 -8.58
CA ASP A 49 8.86 -1.97 -9.06
C ASP A 49 7.64 -2.82 -8.69
N THR A 50 7.17 -2.78 -7.44
CA THR A 50 6.14 -3.71 -6.96
C THR A 50 4.82 -3.06 -6.54
N ILE A 51 4.86 -1.86 -5.95
CA ILE A 51 3.67 -1.12 -5.54
C ILE A 51 3.83 0.32 -6.01
N GLN A 52 2.78 0.89 -6.59
CA GLN A 52 2.72 2.29 -6.96
C GLN A 52 2.19 3.09 -5.77
N TYR A 53 3.06 3.89 -5.15
CA TYR A 53 2.64 4.80 -4.09
C TYR A 53 2.01 6.06 -4.68
N MET A 54 0.72 6.24 -4.45
CA MET A 54 -0.07 7.39 -4.91
C MET A 54 -0.06 8.55 -3.91
N GLY A 55 0.36 8.29 -2.67
CA GLY A 55 0.32 9.29 -1.60
C GLY A 55 -1.10 9.67 -1.20
N GLN A 56 -1.25 10.88 -0.65
CA GLN A 56 -2.55 11.45 -0.34
C GLN A 56 -3.24 11.88 -1.64
N VAL A 57 -4.50 11.46 -1.81
CA VAL A 57 -5.36 11.86 -2.91
C VAL A 57 -6.56 12.63 -2.36
N ASP A 58 -7.05 13.63 -3.10
CA ASP A 58 -8.24 14.39 -2.72
C ASP A 58 -9.53 13.57 -2.82
N ASP A 59 -9.59 12.64 -3.78
CA ASP A 59 -10.71 11.73 -3.99
C ASP A 59 -10.22 10.32 -4.31
N VAL A 60 -10.60 9.36 -3.46
CA VAL A 60 -10.21 7.96 -3.59
C VAL A 60 -11.16 7.16 -4.48
N ARG A 61 -12.39 7.64 -4.72
CA ARG A 61 -13.41 6.95 -5.52
C ARG A 61 -12.94 6.51 -6.91
N PRO A 62 -12.31 7.36 -7.74
CA PRO A 62 -11.86 6.93 -9.08
C PRO A 62 -10.85 5.78 -9.02
N GLU A 63 -9.99 5.77 -8.02
CA GLU A 63 -8.99 4.73 -7.84
C GLU A 63 -9.64 3.40 -7.42
N VAL A 64 -10.64 3.46 -6.55
CA VAL A 64 -11.43 2.28 -6.14
C VAL A 64 -12.24 1.73 -7.30
N GLU A 65 -12.90 2.58 -8.10
CA GLU A 65 -13.66 2.18 -9.28
C GLU A 65 -12.77 1.51 -10.34
N SER A 66 -11.52 1.97 -10.50
CA SER A 66 -10.55 1.36 -11.41
C SER A 66 -9.95 0.04 -10.89
N SER A 67 -10.17 -0.30 -9.63
CA SER A 67 -9.53 -1.42 -8.96
C SER A 67 -10.44 -2.65 -8.91
N SER A 68 -9.88 -3.83 -9.19
CA SER A 68 -10.62 -5.09 -9.06
C SER A 68 -10.79 -5.54 -7.60
N VAL A 69 -9.88 -5.14 -6.72
CA VAL A 69 -9.86 -5.53 -5.30
C VAL A 69 -9.39 -4.32 -4.48
N MET A 70 -10.09 -4.03 -3.38
CA MET A 70 -9.69 -3.03 -2.41
C MET A 70 -9.41 -3.70 -1.06
N VAL A 71 -8.26 -3.37 -0.46
CA VAL A 71 -7.89 -3.82 0.88
C VAL A 71 -7.90 -2.62 1.81
N LEU A 72 -8.84 -2.60 2.75
CA LEU A 72 -8.84 -1.64 3.85
C LEU A 72 -8.11 -2.29 5.03
N PRO A 73 -6.89 -1.84 5.40
CA PRO A 73 -6.28 -2.32 6.62
C PRO A 73 -7.09 -1.78 7.79
N SER A 74 -7.87 -2.64 8.44
CA SER A 74 -8.65 -2.26 9.60
C SER A 74 -7.72 -1.66 10.68
N TYR A 75 -7.86 -0.35 10.90
CA TYR A 75 -7.58 0.26 12.18
C TYR A 75 -8.92 0.24 12.94
N TYR A 76 -9.11 -0.80 13.75
CA TYR A 76 -10.21 -0.82 14.70
C TYR A 76 -9.84 0.16 15.81
N GLY A 77 -10.11 1.45 15.60
CA GLY A 77 -10.28 2.36 16.72
C GLY A 77 -11.57 1.95 17.37
N GLU A 78 -11.50 1.35 18.56
CA GLU A 78 -12.68 1.20 19.40
C GLU A 78 -13.32 2.59 19.54
N GLY A 79 -14.64 2.64 19.36
CA GLY A 79 -15.43 3.88 19.47
C GLY A 79 -15.42 4.48 20.87
#